data_AF-A0A267F0I5-F1
#
_entry.id   AF-A0A267F0I5-F1
#
_cell.length_a   1.000
_cell.length_b   1.000
_cell.length_c   1.000
_cell.angle_alpha   90.00
_cell.angle_beta   90.00
_cell.angle_gamma   90.00
#
_symmetry.space_group_name_H-M   'P 1'
#
loop_
_entity.id
_entity.type
_entity.pdbx_description
1 polymer ?
#
loop_
_entity_poly.entity_id
_entity_poly.type
_entity_poly.pdbx_seq_one_letter_code
_entity_poly.pdbx_strand_id
1 'polypeptide(L)'
;MIIGSILSMVLSAMSIASFLLGAVLAGIGIFLMASKDMLRSMLNLVDTSKLPSAADDAKDQAQEMLDKYDIISFVGLAVLIIGAFIAAVSFCGAIGSMCKLKLLLLIYMIVTGVMLVALVIGIIYFGSLKARMDEAILIKMRALRDSYFISLISVIQKPDTTLAIMTVAFNFMQVGLKCCGVEKIGDVRSSDSWLTSERRLTELNKQLGGSLRCRLWAMSHS
;
A
#
# COMPACT_ATOMS: atom_id res chain seq x y z
N MET A 1 -24.56 -38.50 -3.20
CA MET A 1 -23.13 -38.70 -3.58
C MET A 1 -22.63 -37.58 -4.50
N ILE A 2 -23.35 -37.23 -5.56
CA ILE A 2 -22.97 -36.20 -6.55
C ILE A 2 -22.75 -34.80 -5.92
N ILE A 3 -23.65 -34.37 -5.03
CA ILE A 3 -23.60 -33.05 -4.37
C ILE A 3 -22.31 -32.86 -3.55
N GLY A 4 -21.84 -33.91 -2.85
CA GLY A 4 -20.61 -33.84 -2.05
C GLY A 4 -19.36 -33.69 -2.90
N SER A 5 -19.28 -34.40 -4.03
CA SER A 5 -18.13 -34.27 -4.96
C SER A 5 -18.06 -32.90 -5.62
N ILE A 6 -19.21 -32.31 -5.97
CA ILE A 6 -19.27 -30.96 -6.54
C ILE A 6 -18.80 -29.92 -5.51
N LEU A 7 -19.27 -30.03 -4.26
CA LEU A 7 -18.89 -29.09 -3.20
C LEU A 7 -17.37 -29.10 -2.95
N SER A 8 -16.75 -30.29 -2.90
CA SER A 8 -15.29 -30.41 -2.73
C SER A 8 -14.51 -29.81 -3.90
N MET A 9 -14.97 -30.01 -5.14
CA MET A 9 -14.36 -29.38 -6.32
C MET A 9 -14.42 -27.85 -6.26
N VAL A 10 -15.58 -27.28 -5.91
CA VAL A 10 -15.74 -25.82 -5.80
C VAL A 10 -14.84 -25.27 -4.68
N LEU A 11 -14.81 -25.95 -3.53
CA LEU A 11 -14.00 -25.51 -2.39
C LEU A 11 -12.51 -25.53 -2.70
N SER A 12 -12.01 -26.55 -3.39
CA SER A 12 -10.60 -26.61 -3.77
C SER A 12 -10.25 -25.51 -4.77
N ALA A 13 -11.09 -25.30 -5.79
CA ALA A 13 -10.86 -24.27 -6.80
C ALA A 13 -10.79 -22.86 -6.19
N MET A 14 -11.76 -22.51 -5.32
CA MET A 14 -11.78 -21.22 -4.64
C MET A 14 -10.58 -21.05 -3.68
N SER A 15 -10.20 -22.12 -2.97
CA SER A 15 -9.06 -22.10 -2.04
C SER A 15 -7.73 -21.95 -2.77
N ILE A 16 -7.57 -22.54 -3.96
CA ILE A 16 -6.36 -22.35 -4.78
C ILE A 16 -6.27 -20.90 -5.27
N ALA A 17 -7.39 -20.33 -5.74
CA ALA A 17 -7.42 -18.93 -6.17
C ALA A 17 -7.06 -17.97 -5.01
N SER A 18 -7.60 -18.19 -3.82
CA SER A 18 -7.27 -17.37 -2.64
C SER A 18 -5.84 -17.59 -2.15
N PHE A 19 -5.29 -18.79 -2.31
CA PHE A 19 -3.88 -19.07 -2.03
C PHE A 19 -2.96 -18.26 -2.93
N LEU A 20 -3.22 -18.25 -4.25
CA LEU A 20 -2.44 -17.46 -5.19
C LEU A 20 -2.49 -15.96 -4.85
N LEU A 21 -3.68 -15.45 -4.52
CA LEU A 21 -3.84 -14.07 -4.08
C LEU A 21 -3.06 -13.77 -2.79
N GLY A 22 -3.16 -14.63 -1.78
CA GLY A 22 -2.43 -14.50 -0.53
C GLY A 22 -0.91 -14.58 -0.71
N ALA A 23 -0.44 -15.45 -1.59
CA ALA A 23 0.98 -15.59 -1.93
C ALA A 23 1.53 -14.33 -2.63
N VAL A 24 0.77 -13.75 -3.56
CA VAL A 24 1.14 -12.46 -4.19
C VAL A 24 1.21 -11.35 -3.14
N LEU A 25 0.22 -11.25 -2.25
CA LEU A 25 0.22 -10.26 -1.18
C LEU A 25 1.40 -10.44 -0.20
N ALA A 26 1.70 -11.67 0.19
CA ALA A 26 2.85 -11.98 1.02
C ALA A 26 4.17 -11.63 0.30
N GLY A 27 4.26 -11.92 -1.01
CA GLY A 27 5.40 -11.54 -1.84
C GLY A 27 5.61 -10.03 -1.90
N ILE A 28 4.53 -9.25 -2.05
CA ILE A 28 4.57 -7.78 -1.96
C ILE A 28 5.03 -7.34 -0.57
N GLY A 29 4.54 -7.97 0.51
CA GLY A 29 4.97 -7.67 1.88
C GLY A 29 6.47 -7.92 2.10
N ILE A 30 6.99 -9.05 1.63
CA ILE A 30 8.43 -9.38 1.68
C ILE A 30 9.23 -8.37 0.86
N PHE A 31 8.77 -8.02 -0.34
CA PHE A 31 9.43 -7.02 -1.20
C PHE A 31 9.54 -5.66 -0.49
N LEU A 32 8.44 -5.20 0.14
CA LEU A 32 8.42 -3.96 0.91
C LEU A 32 9.35 -3.97 2.14
N MET A 33 9.65 -5.16 2.70
CA MET A 33 10.64 -5.31 3.78
C MET A 33 12.07 -5.37 3.26
N ALA A 34 12.33 -6.09 2.18
CA ALA A 34 13.66 -6.27 1.61
C ALA A 34 14.30 -4.92 1.20
N SER A 35 13.50 -3.97 0.71
CA SER A 35 13.98 -2.61 0.41
C SER A 35 14.57 -1.90 1.64
N LYS A 36 14.17 -2.29 2.86
CA LYS A 36 14.62 -1.67 4.12
C LYS A 36 15.97 -2.17 4.59
N ASP A 37 16.15 -3.49 4.57
CA ASP A 37 17.35 -4.14 5.07
C ASP A 37 18.57 -3.79 4.22
N MET A 38 18.37 -3.63 2.91
CA MET A 38 19.41 -3.18 1.99
C MET A 38 19.88 -1.74 2.30
N LEU A 39 18.96 -0.85 2.65
CA LEU A 39 19.27 0.54 3.02
C LEU A 39 19.97 0.64 4.38
N ARG A 40 19.50 -0.10 5.38
CA ARG A 40 20.13 -0.15 6.72
C ARG A 40 21.53 -0.77 6.68
N SER A 41 21.72 -1.80 5.86
CA SER A 41 23.01 -2.48 5.72
C SER A 41 24.07 -1.60 5.04
N MET A 42 23.66 -0.70 4.13
CA MET A 42 24.58 0.25 3.49
C MET A 42 24.90 1.46 4.38
N LEU A 43 23.94 1.95 5.18
CA LEU A 43 24.18 3.03 6.15
C LEU A 43 25.12 2.60 7.28
N ASN A 44 25.01 1.35 7.75
CA ASN A 44 25.84 0.83 8.83
C ASN A 44 27.29 0.52 8.40
N LEU A 45 27.57 0.62 7.10
CA LEU A 45 28.91 0.49 6.50
C LEU A 45 29.60 1.83 6.30
N VAL A 46 28.86 2.95 6.41
CA VAL A 46 29.38 4.32 6.39
C VAL A 46 29.57 4.75 7.84
N ASP A 47 30.50 4.10 8.53
CA ASP A 47 30.85 4.44 9.91
C ASP A 47 31.58 5.79 9.94
N THR A 48 30.95 6.72 10.65
CA THR A 48 31.38 8.10 10.94
C THR A 48 32.61 8.13 11.84
N SER A 49 33.77 7.73 11.33
CA SER A 49 35.05 7.88 12.04
C SER A 49 36.03 8.87 11.39
N LYS A 50 35.68 9.53 10.28
CA LYS A 50 36.65 10.38 9.55
C LYS A 50 36.28 11.78 9.07
N LEU A 51 35.08 12.33 9.28
CA LEU A 51 34.82 13.73 8.90
C LEU A 51 34.02 14.48 9.99
N PRO A 52 34.67 15.32 10.82
CA PRO A 52 33.98 16.30 11.63
C PRO A 52 33.54 17.47 10.73
N SER A 53 32.34 18.02 10.98
CA SER A 53 31.78 19.27 10.43
C SER A 53 30.77 19.21 9.27
N ALA A 54 30.22 18.05 8.90
CA ALA A 54 29.08 17.98 7.96
C ALA A 54 28.00 16.95 8.36
N ALA A 55 28.03 16.49 9.62
CA ALA A 55 27.26 15.35 10.09
C ALA A 55 25.88 15.70 10.70
N ASP A 56 25.62 16.95 11.07
CA ASP A 56 24.33 17.30 11.69
C ASP A 56 23.22 17.45 10.63
N ASP A 57 23.45 18.21 9.55
CA ASP A 57 22.44 18.40 8.49
C ASP A 57 22.07 17.09 7.75
N ALA A 58 23.05 16.20 7.53
CA ALA A 58 22.82 14.93 6.84
C ALA A 58 22.15 13.87 7.74
N LYS A 59 22.37 13.93 9.06
CA LYS A 59 21.70 13.04 10.03
C LYS A 59 20.26 13.46 10.24
N ASP A 60 19.96 14.75 10.38
CA ASP A 60 18.58 15.23 10.50
C ASP A 60 17.76 14.90 9.24
N GLN A 61 18.35 15.05 8.05
CA GLN A 61 17.70 14.69 6.79
C GLN A 61 17.52 13.16 6.64
N ALA A 62 18.44 12.35 7.17
CA ALA A 62 18.30 10.89 7.20
C ALA A 62 17.30 10.41 8.26
N GLN A 63 17.22 11.08 9.42
CA GLN A 63 16.26 10.80 10.48
C GLN A 63 14.83 11.11 10.03
N GLU A 64 14.62 12.22 9.30
CA GLU A 64 13.32 12.56 8.72
C GLU A 64 12.88 11.54 7.65
N MET A 65 13.84 11.04 6.86
CA MET A 65 13.59 9.97 5.89
C MET A 65 13.28 8.64 6.60
N LEU A 66 13.90 8.34 7.74
CA LEU A 66 13.67 7.14 8.54
C LEU A 66 12.29 7.14 9.22
N ASP A 67 11.84 8.28 9.73
CA ASP A 67 10.52 8.41 10.34
C ASP A 67 9.40 8.21 9.29
N LYS A 68 9.63 8.72 8.08
CA LYS A 68 8.73 8.48 6.94
C LYS A 68 8.74 7.03 6.44
N TYR A 69 9.82 6.30 6.70
CA TYR A 69 10.03 4.92 6.25
C TYR A 69 9.47 3.87 7.23
N ASP A 70 9.27 4.25 8.49
CA ASP A 70 8.72 3.38 9.52
C ASP A 70 7.24 3.03 9.25
N ILE A 71 6.48 3.97 8.67
CA ILE A 71 5.09 3.74 8.24
C ILE A 71 5.01 2.64 7.15
N ILE A 72 5.95 2.61 6.20
CA ILE A 72 5.99 1.51 5.21
C ILE A 72 6.45 0.19 5.85
N SER A 73 7.24 0.26 6.92
CA SER A 73 7.63 -0.92 7.69
C SER A 73 6.41 -1.56 8.31
N PHE A 74 5.61 -0.74 8.96
CA PHE A 74 4.35 -1.16 9.55
C PHE A 74 3.37 -1.71 8.50
N VAL A 75 3.19 -1.01 7.37
CA VAL A 75 2.29 -1.46 6.30
C VAL A 75 2.80 -2.74 5.64
N GLY A 76 4.10 -2.85 5.33
CA GLY A 76 4.70 -4.05 4.76
C GLY A 76 4.57 -5.26 5.69
N LEU A 77 4.80 -5.08 7.00
CA LEU A 77 4.60 -6.12 8.02
C LEU A 77 3.14 -6.54 8.14
N ALA A 78 2.21 -5.58 8.17
CA ALA A 78 0.78 -5.89 8.21
C ALA A 78 0.33 -6.69 6.98
N VAL A 79 0.72 -6.25 5.77
CA VAL A 79 0.38 -6.93 4.51
C VAL A 79 1.01 -8.32 4.45
N LEU A 80 2.24 -8.49 4.92
CA LEU A 80 2.90 -9.80 5.01
C LEU A 80 2.15 -10.74 5.95
N ILE A 81 1.84 -10.30 7.17
CA ILE A 81 1.14 -11.14 8.17
C ILE A 81 -0.23 -11.55 7.64
N ILE A 82 -1.00 -10.60 7.10
CA ILE A 82 -2.34 -10.86 6.57
C ILE A 82 -2.27 -11.78 5.35
N GLY A 83 -1.38 -11.50 4.40
CA GLY A 83 -1.20 -12.31 3.19
C GLY A 83 -0.75 -13.74 3.50
N ALA A 84 0.23 -13.89 4.40
CA ALA A 84 0.73 -15.19 4.84
C ALA A 84 -0.36 -15.98 5.58
N PHE A 85 -1.16 -15.33 6.42
CA PHE A 85 -2.30 -15.96 7.09
C PHE A 85 -3.35 -16.46 6.09
N ILE A 86 -3.73 -15.62 5.11
CA ILE A 86 -4.68 -16.01 4.05
C ILE A 86 -4.13 -17.19 3.25
N ALA A 87 -2.85 -17.16 2.88
CA ALA A 87 -2.19 -18.26 2.17
C ALA A 87 -2.20 -19.54 3.00
N ALA A 88 -1.86 -19.49 4.29
CA ALA A 88 -1.85 -20.65 5.17
C ALA A 88 -3.25 -21.28 5.32
N VAL A 89 -4.29 -20.47 5.57
CA VAL A 89 -5.67 -20.95 5.68
C VAL A 89 -6.17 -21.54 4.36
N SER A 90 -5.84 -20.89 3.24
CA SER A 90 -6.21 -21.36 1.90
C SER A 90 -5.52 -22.67 1.51
N PHE A 91 -4.25 -22.82 1.89
CA PHE A 91 -3.48 -24.04 1.68
C PHE A 91 -4.08 -25.24 2.45
N CYS A 92 -4.44 -25.02 3.72
CA CYS A 92 -5.17 -26.02 4.50
C CYS A 92 -6.51 -26.41 3.86
N GLY A 93 -7.24 -25.45 3.31
CA GLY A 93 -8.51 -25.69 2.59
C GLY A 93 -8.32 -26.53 1.32
N ALA A 94 -7.30 -26.21 0.51
CA ALA A 94 -6.97 -26.94 -0.71
C ALA A 94 -6.59 -28.40 -0.43
N ILE A 95 -5.69 -28.63 0.54
CA ILE A 95 -5.26 -29.98 0.95
C ILE A 95 -6.43 -30.75 1.59
N GLY A 96 -7.21 -30.11 2.46
CA GLY A 96 -8.36 -30.73 3.11
C GLY A 96 -9.38 -31.27 2.11
N SER A 97 -9.60 -30.54 1.01
CA SER A 97 -10.48 -30.98 -0.06
C SER A 97 -9.87 -32.10 -0.91
N MET A 98 -8.60 -31.97 -1.34
CA MET A 98 -7.95 -32.97 -2.20
C MET A 98 -7.71 -34.31 -1.51
N CYS A 99 -7.28 -34.30 -0.25
CA CYS A 99 -7.00 -35.52 0.52
C CYS A 99 -8.25 -36.09 1.22
N LYS A 100 -9.43 -35.47 1.06
CA LYS A 100 -10.69 -35.85 1.74
C LYS A 100 -10.54 -36.00 3.27
N LEU A 101 -9.64 -35.22 3.88
CA LEU A 101 -9.38 -35.24 5.32
C LEU A 101 -10.49 -34.50 6.06
N LYS A 102 -11.48 -35.26 6.56
CA LYS A 102 -12.67 -34.71 7.24
C LYS A 102 -12.30 -33.79 8.42
N LEU A 103 -11.26 -34.13 9.18
CA LEU A 103 -10.81 -33.32 10.32
C LEU A 103 -10.24 -31.97 9.88
N LEU A 104 -9.39 -31.95 8.85
CA LEU A 104 -8.79 -30.72 8.32
C LEU A 104 -9.85 -29.81 7.71
N LEU A 105 -10.83 -30.39 7.00
CA LEU A 105 -11.97 -29.68 6.45
C LEU A 105 -12.85 -29.05 7.55
N LEU A 106 -13.07 -29.77 8.66
CA LEU A 106 -13.82 -29.26 9.81
C LEU A 106 -13.12 -28.05 10.45
N ILE A 107 -11.82 -28.14 10.68
CA ILE A 107 -11.02 -27.04 11.25
C ILE A 107 -11.06 -25.83 10.31
N TYR A 108 -10.90 -26.04 9.01
CA TYR A 108 -10.99 -24.97 8.00
C TYR A 108 -12.34 -24.25 8.05
N MET A 109 -13.45 -25.00 8.16
CA MET A 109 -14.79 -24.42 8.26
C MET A 109 -14.98 -23.60 9.54
N ILE A 110 -14.45 -24.08 10.67
CA ILE A 110 -14.53 -23.36 11.95
C ILE A 110 -13.74 -22.05 11.88
N VAL A 111 -12.47 -22.10 11.45
CA VAL A 111 -11.60 -20.91 11.37
C VAL A 111 -12.18 -19.87 10.41
N THR A 112 -12.61 -20.31 9.22
CA THR A 112 -13.20 -19.42 8.22
C THR A 112 -14.55 -18.87 8.68
N GLY A 113 -15.35 -19.68 9.37
CA GLY A 113 -16.63 -19.26 9.97
C GLY A 113 -16.45 -18.19 11.05
N VAL A 114 -15.49 -18.39 11.96
CA VAL A 114 -15.16 -17.39 13.00
C VAL A 114 -14.67 -16.09 12.34
N MET A 115 -13.81 -16.17 11.32
CA MET A 115 -13.37 -14.99 10.57
C MET A 115 -14.53 -14.26 9.90
N LEU A 116 -15.48 -14.98 9.30
CA LEU A 116 -16.66 -14.37 8.69
C LEU A 116 -17.50 -13.62 9.72
N VAL A 117 -17.73 -14.22 10.90
CA VAL A 117 -18.47 -13.55 11.99
C VAL A 117 -17.73 -12.30 12.46
N ALA A 118 -16.41 -12.37 12.63
CA ALA A 118 -15.59 -11.22 13.02
C ALA A 118 -15.67 -10.09 11.98
N LEU A 119 -15.63 -10.42 10.68
CA LEU A 119 -15.77 -9.44 9.60
C LEU A 119 -17.16 -8.77 9.62
N VAL A 120 -18.23 -9.54 9.83
CA VAL A 120 -19.61 -9.01 9.90
C VAL A 120 -19.75 -8.05 11.09
N ILE A 121 -19.26 -8.44 12.27
CA ILE A 121 -19.27 -7.57 13.46
C ILE A 121 -18.47 -6.30 13.19
N GLY A 122 -17.30 -6.42 12.55
CA GLY A 122 -16.48 -5.29 12.14
C GLY A 122 -17.25 -4.34 11.23
N ILE A 123 -17.89 -4.83 10.17
CA ILE A 123 -18.66 -4.00 9.23
C ILE A 123 -19.79 -3.25 9.94
N ILE A 124 -20.53 -3.93 10.82
CA ILE A 124 -21.63 -3.31 11.58
C ILE A 124 -21.08 -2.21 12.51
N TYR A 125 -19.98 -2.49 13.20
CA TYR A 125 -19.33 -1.53 14.10
C TYR A 125 -18.75 -0.31 13.37
N PHE A 126 -18.11 -0.53 12.21
CA PHE A 126 -17.63 0.57 11.37
C PHE A 126 -18.79 1.39 10.79
N GLY A 127 -19.89 0.74 10.42
CA GLY A 127 -21.09 1.41 9.93
C GLY A 127 -21.73 2.32 10.98
N SER A 128 -21.79 1.89 12.24
CA SER A 128 -22.37 2.69 13.33
C SER A 128 -21.52 3.90 13.73
N LEU A 129 -20.20 3.81 13.55
CA LEU A 129 -19.26 4.89 13.90
C LEU A 129 -18.86 5.78 12.73
N LYS A 130 -19.48 5.62 11.56
CA LYS A 130 -19.10 6.30 10.32
C LYS A 130 -18.82 7.81 10.51
N ALA A 131 -19.72 8.53 11.17
CA ALA A 131 -19.57 9.98 11.37
C ALA A 131 -18.33 10.37 12.22
N ARG A 132 -17.95 9.55 13.21
CA ARG A 132 -16.75 9.77 14.04
C ARG A 132 -15.47 9.39 13.30
N MET A 133 -15.56 8.36 12.47
CA MET A 133 -14.42 7.85 11.71
C MET A 133 -14.11 8.74 10.51
N ASP A 134 -15.11 9.36 9.88
CA ASP A 134 -14.93 10.24 8.73
C ASP A 134 -13.98 11.41 9.05
N GLU A 135 -14.15 12.05 10.21
CA GLU A 135 -13.26 13.14 10.67
C GLU A 135 -11.83 12.64 10.96
N ALA A 136 -11.70 11.51 11.67
CA ALA A 136 -10.41 10.93 11.99
C ALA A 136 -9.65 10.47 10.73
N ILE A 137 -10.35 9.86 9.78
CA ILE A 137 -9.79 9.43 8.49
C ILE A 137 -9.39 10.65 7.67
N LEU A 138 -10.21 11.71 7.63
CA LEU A 138 -9.88 12.97 6.96
C LEU A 138 -8.58 13.58 7.50
N ILE A 139 -8.42 13.64 8.82
CA ILE A 139 -7.19 14.17 9.45
C ILE A 139 -5.98 13.34 9.03
N LYS A 140 -6.08 12.01 9.09
CA LYS A 140 -4.98 11.14 8.67
C LYS A 140 -4.67 11.27 7.18
N MET A 141 -5.68 11.33 6.33
CA MET A 141 -5.50 11.49 4.88
C MET A 141 -4.84 12.83 4.52
N ARG A 142 -5.15 13.91 5.25
CA ARG A 142 -4.45 15.20 5.10
C ARG A 142 -2.99 15.06 5.48
N ALA A 143 -2.69 14.47 6.64
CA ALA A 143 -1.30 14.25 7.07
C ALA A 143 -0.52 13.38 6.07
N LEU A 144 -1.13 12.33 5.51
CA LEU A 144 -0.51 11.51 4.46
C LEU A 144 -0.26 12.33 3.17
N ARG A 145 -1.24 13.13 2.75
CA ARG A 145 -1.10 14.00 1.57
C ARG A 145 0.02 15.02 1.77
N ASP A 146 0.11 15.60 2.95
CA ASP A 146 1.11 16.64 3.25
C ASP A 146 2.53 16.09 3.33
N SER A 147 2.69 14.84 3.79
CA SER A 147 4.02 14.24 4.02
C SER A 147 4.55 13.38 2.87
N TYR A 148 3.70 12.92 1.95
CA TYR A 148 4.10 11.87 0.98
C TYR A 148 3.73 12.12 -0.49
N PHE A 149 2.90 13.12 -0.80
CA PHE A 149 2.51 13.35 -2.19
C PHE A 149 3.51 14.27 -2.92
N ILE A 150 4.26 13.71 -3.88
CA ILE A 150 5.30 14.41 -4.66
C ILE A 150 4.93 14.51 -6.14
N SER A 151 5.63 15.34 -6.90
CA SER A 151 5.40 15.44 -8.35
C SER A 151 5.78 14.15 -9.11
N LEU A 152 5.12 13.90 -10.24
CA LEU A 152 5.37 12.73 -11.07
C LEU A 152 6.82 12.66 -11.59
N ILE A 153 7.49 13.81 -11.74
CA ILE A 153 8.89 13.91 -12.17
C ILE A 153 9.80 13.30 -11.10
N SER A 154 9.59 13.66 -9.83
CA SER A 154 10.31 13.06 -8.71
C SER A 154 10.04 11.56 -8.52
N VAL A 155 8.86 11.07 -8.92
CA VAL A 155 8.56 9.62 -8.97
C VAL A 155 9.43 8.92 -10.03
N ILE A 156 9.55 9.49 -11.23
CA ILE A 156 10.31 8.89 -12.33
C ILE A 156 11.82 8.92 -12.05
N GLN A 157 12.31 9.98 -11.42
CA GLN A 157 13.72 10.15 -11.11
C GLN A 157 14.21 9.25 -9.96
N LYS A 158 13.31 8.90 -9.03
CA LYS A 158 13.61 8.02 -7.89
C LYS A 158 12.43 7.05 -7.63
N PRO A 159 12.24 6.04 -8.51
CA PRO A 159 11.07 5.15 -8.46
C PRO A 159 11.03 4.28 -7.20
N ASP A 160 12.18 3.96 -6.62
CA ASP A 160 12.29 3.07 -5.46
C ASP A 160 12.11 3.78 -4.11
N THR A 161 11.74 5.06 -4.14
CA THR A 161 11.50 5.82 -2.91
C THR A 161 10.08 5.64 -2.39
N THR A 162 9.95 5.62 -1.08
CA THR A 162 8.69 5.68 -0.33
C THR A 162 7.69 6.68 -0.87
N LEU A 163 8.18 7.89 -1.14
CA LEU A 163 7.40 9.02 -1.64
C LEU A 163 6.80 8.69 -3.01
N ALA A 164 7.59 8.04 -3.87
CA ALA A 164 7.16 7.60 -5.19
C ALA A 164 6.07 6.52 -5.11
N ILE A 165 6.28 5.47 -4.29
CA ILE A 165 5.32 4.38 -4.11
C ILE A 165 4.00 4.90 -3.54
N MET A 166 4.06 5.75 -2.50
CA MET A 166 2.87 6.33 -1.87
C MET A 166 2.13 7.29 -2.80
N THR A 167 2.86 8.10 -3.58
CA THR A 167 2.25 8.98 -4.59
C THR A 167 1.54 8.18 -5.68
N VAL A 168 2.14 7.08 -6.16
CA VAL A 168 1.50 6.19 -7.15
C VAL A 168 0.26 5.52 -6.56
N ALA A 169 0.33 5.03 -5.32
CA ALA A 169 -0.82 4.43 -4.63
C ALA A 169 -1.96 5.44 -4.46
N PHE A 170 -1.64 6.68 -4.08
CA PHE A 170 -2.62 7.75 -3.91
C PHE A 170 -3.27 8.17 -5.25
N ASN A 171 -2.49 8.22 -6.33
CA ASN A 171 -3.01 8.43 -7.68
C ASN A 171 -3.91 7.29 -8.14
N PHE A 172 -3.51 6.03 -7.90
CA PHE A 172 -4.34 4.86 -8.22
C PHE A 172 -5.67 4.87 -7.45
N MET A 173 -5.63 5.22 -6.17
CA MET A 173 -6.82 5.38 -5.33
C MET A 173 -7.75 6.48 -5.86
N GLN A 174 -7.20 7.64 -6.23
CA GLN A 174 -7.95 8.76 -6.81
C GLN A 174 -8.62 8.38 -8.14
N VAL A 175 -7.90 7.67 -9.03
CA VAL A 175 -8.46 7.18 -10.29
C VAL A 175 -9.55 6.13 -10.05
N GLY A 176 -9.30 5.17 -9.13
CA GLY A 176 -10.25 4.09 -8.82
C GLY A 176 -11.55 4.59 -8.17
N LEU A 177 -11.44 5.59 -7.29
CA LEU A 177 -12.59 6.20 -6.60
C LEU A 177 -13.18 7.41 -7.35
N LYS A 178 -12.59 7.81 -8.49
CA LYS A 178 -12.96 9.00 -9.27
C LYS A 178 -12.99 10.28 -8.43
N CYS A 179 -12.04 10.42 -7.50
CA CYS A 179 -11.88 11.62 -6.68
C CYS A 179 -10.53 12.30 -6.97
N CYS A 180 -10.42 13.60 -6.68
CA CYS A 180 -9.18 14.34 -6.85
C CYS A 180 -8.96 15.22 -5.63
N GLY A 181 -7.97 14.86 -4.82
CA GLY A 181 -7.70 15.51 -3.53
C GLY A 181 -8.44 14.90 -2.35
N VAL A 182 -8.11 15.38 -1.15
CA VAL A 182 -8.70 14.90 0.12
C VAL A 182 -9.91 15.75 0.52
N GLU A 183 -9.79 17.07 0.40
CA GLU A 183 -10.87 18.01 0.75
C GLU A 183 -11.44 18.74 -0.46
N LYS A 184 -10.57 19.14 -1.38
CA LYS A 184 -10.91 19.97 -2.55
C LYS A 184 -10.06 19.55 -3.73
N ILE A 185 -10.61 19.76 -4.92
CA ILE A 185 -9.89 19.52 -6.18
C ILE A 185 -8.62 20.38 -6.19
N GLY A 186 -7.46 19.73 -6.24
CA GLY A 186 -6.16 20.40 -6.27
C GLY A 186 -5.58 20.80 -4.92
N ASP A 187 -6.14 20.34 -3.78
CA ASP A 187 -5.59 20.55 -2.43
C ASP A 187 -4.17 19.97 -2.25
N VAL A 188 -3.82 19.00 -3.08
CA VAL A 188 -2.49 18.42 -3.22
C VAL A 188 -1.43 19.45 -3.62
N ARG A 189 -1.78 20.52 -4.37
CA ARG A 189 -0.79 21.51 -4.83
C ARG A 189 -0.28 22.43 -3.72
N SER A 190 -1.02 22.53 -2.63
CA SER A 190 -0.68 23.31 -1.46
C SER A 190 0.07 22.52 -0.40
N SER A 191 0.36 21.23 -0.61
CA SER A 191 1.09 20.44 0.38
C SER A 191 2.59 20.74 0.39
N ASP A 192 3.20 20.62 1.56
CA ASP A 192 4.63 20.86 1.76
C ASP A 192 5.49 19.91 0.92
N SER A 193 5.12 18.63 0.85
CA SER A 193 5.81 17.62 0.01
C SER A 193 5.71 17.92 -1.49
N TRP A 194 4.59 18.50 -1.94
CA TRP A 194 4.45 18.90 -3.34
C TRP A 194 5.33 20.10 -3.67
N LEU A 195 5.35 21.11 -2.78
CA LEU A 195 6.15 22.33 -2.95
C LEU A 195 7.65 22.04 -2.91
N THR A 196 8.10 21.05 -2.13
CA THR A 196 9.51 20.67 -2.03
C THR A 196 10.00 19.74 -3.16
N SER A 197 9.10 19.18 -3.97
CA SER A 197 9.46 18.28 -5.08
C SER A 197 10.00 19.02 -6.32
N GLU A 198 10.78 18.33 -7.17
CA GLU A 198 11.33 18.90 -8.42
C GLU A 198 10.23 19.20 -9.43
N ARG A 199 9.89 20.49 -9.56
CA ARG A 199 8.79 21.01 -10.40
C ARG A 199 9.24 21.44 -11.80
N ARG A 200 10.34 20.91 -12.32
CA ARG A 200 11.04 21.39 -13.54
C ARG A 200 10.28 21.10 -14.87
N LEU A 201 8.95 21.27 -14.89
CA LEU A 201 8.11 21.36 -16.08
C LEU A 201 8.24 22.71 -16.80
N THR A 202 8.96 23.68 -16.25
CA THR A 202 9.21 24.97 -16.93
C THR A 202 10.10 24.84 -18.17
N GLU A 203 10.95 23.81 -18.26
CA GLU A 203 11.83 23.61 -19.43
C GLU A 203 11.27 22.62 -20.47
N LEU A 204 10.37 21.71 -20.09
CA LEU A 204 9.67 20.82 -21.05
C LEU A 204 8.61 21.56 -21.88
N ASN A 205 8.08 22.68 -21.38
CA ASN A 205 7.12 23.52 -22.10
C ASN A 205 7.76 24.33 -23.26
N LYS A 206 9.10 24.41 -23.31
CA LYS A 206 9.83 25.12 -24.38
C LYS A 206 10.18 24.20 -25.56
N GLN A 207 10.26 22.89 -25.33
CA GLN A 207 10.57 21.87 -26.34
C GLN A 207 9.31 21.33 -27.06
N LEU A 208 8.18 21.21 -26.36
CA LEU A 208 6.93 20.72 -26.93
C LEU A 208 5.97 21.89 -27.18
N GLY A 209 6.21 22.58 -28.30
CA GLY A 209 5.41 23.70 -28.75
C GLY A 209 3.91 23.43 -28.63
N GLY A 210 3.23 24.27 -27.85
CA GLY A 210 1.83 24.69 -28.01
C GLY A 210 0.71 23.64 -27.87
N SER A 211 0.97 22.33 -27.92
CA SER A 211 -0.04 21.28 -28.11
C SER A 211 -0.25 20.36 -26.89
N LEU A 212 0.48 20.60 -25.80
CA LEU A 212 0.34 19.88 -24.52
C LEU A 212 -0.37 20.71 -23.44
N ARG A 213 -0.99 21.82 -23.83
CA ARG A 213 -1.76 22.67 -22.92
C ARG A 213 -3.06 22.01 -22.43
N CYS A 214 -3.47 20.89 -23.04
CA CYS A 214 -4.74 20.20 -22.73
C CYS A 214 -4.68 18.63 -22.71
N ARG A 215 -3.66 17.96 -22.12
CA ARG A 215 -3.70 16.48 -21.82
C ARG A 215 -3.41 15.98 -20.35
N LEU A 216 -3.33 16.89 -19.36
CA LEU A 216 -3.02 16.76 -17.90
C LEU A 216 -3.84 17.59 -16.79
N TRP A 217 -4.94 18.30 -17.05
CA TRP A 217 -5.73 19.33 -16.32
C TRP A 217 -7.11 18.84 -15.82
N ALA A 218 -7.22 17.58 -15.39
CA ALA A 218 -8.45 16.78 -15.22
C ALA A 218 -8.84 15.84 -16.38
N MET A 219 -8.33 15.98 -17.60
CA MET A 219 -8.44 17.24 -18.33
C MET A 219 -9.90 17.45 -18.73
N SER A 220 -10.56 18.39 -18.05
CA SER A 220 -11.75 19.08 -18.57
C SER A 220 -12.96 18.19 -18.90
N HIS A 221 -13.70 17.83 -17.84
CA HIS A 221 -15.07 17.29 -17.90
C HIS A 221 -15.24 15.88 -18.49
N SER A 222 -16.08 15.08 -17.81
CA SER A 222 -16.61 13.74 -18.19
C SER A 222 -15.68 12.53 -18.15
#